data_AF-A0A9N9F0E8-F1
#
_entry.id   AF-A0A9N9F0E8-F1
#
_cell.length_a   1.000
_cell.length_b   1.000
_cell.length_c   1.000
_cell.angle_alpha   90.00
_cell.angle_beta   90.00
_cell.angle_gamma   90.00
#
_symmetry.space_group_name_H-M   'P 1'
#
loop_
_entity.id
_entity.type
_entity.pdbx_description
1 polymer ?
#
loop_
_entity_poly.entity_id
_entity_poly.type
_entity_poly.pdbx_seq_one_letter_code
_entity_poly.pdbx_strand_id
1 'polypeptide(L)'
;MDIDEPVKDQGSTFSLDILALINEARNTYGLRHQDYSRYRQYCAKRVHRLRESVNFVHCKGSKFSQAREVTEADLNDVRFLHIVLFDVERAWSYAMELKRESRSSGDTRKKHHLIKRLKKAAKLGEKLENLCSREAGKVDTRTVLEAQAYSALMSGYLLFERQSWQAALDKFAAARTIYEKLSAAGTAHQETLCQSIIDDIDPNIRYCAYVLRLGADSASDIEGLVKMTIGKNKGVGLDLLEAEVESVLAQTRQEKAASLTSITWRGHTVPLRNADLAICILKAQDATTNLENASDTDVEKATKMEMFDSLLEAYGDAERFAKNAVKEDMEATAKVKSSKSEQISTDLNFVYNYVAYNYLSRRIQRNLMLVDSLRHELEQEHSEGARFICGKYQDIVKLYDNVLQSLNEIKELSSVQDNLTLSQEIDAKIWYFKAWRTLYVASAYAVLNKDWEAISLLGRAREYNSQARSALSQVAVPDKDDILVVTSKEVEELENIIRSYRCKARATWHLRHSGSDDSDVTKKLGELTIDERSKSDVKEIIEESPLIERLNQYPSNLTMNNPQLIHFPPEFTPIPAKPLFFDIAFNHVDFPSSLSQRAGRKQDGSGRFGSFFGSLWGAKK
;
A
#
# COMPACT_ATOMS: atom_id res chain seq x y z
N MET A 1 4.74 63.32 -0.16
CA MET A 1 4.31 62.98 -1.53
C MET A 1 5.21 61.85 -1.94
N ASP A 2 4.92 60.66 -1.43
CA ASP A 2 5.61 59.45 -1.81
C ASP A 2 4.71 58.77 -2.83
N ILE A 3 5.26 58.63 -4.03
CA ILE A 3 4.59 58.10 -5.20
C ILE A 3 4.61 56.59 -5.03
N ASP A 4 3.44 55.99 -4.78
CA ASP A 4 3.25 54.54 -4.83
C ASP A 4 3.73 54.02 -6.19
N GLU A 5 4.79 53.21 -6.18
CA GLU A 5 5.14 52.36 -7.32
C GLU A 5 4.01 51.32 -7.51
N PRO A 6 3.55 51.09 -8.75
CA PRO A 6 2.46 50.14 -8.98
C PRO A 6 2.96 48.72 -8.72
N VAL A 7 2.32 48.06 -7.76
CA VAL A 7 2.38 46.62 -7.55
C VAL A 7 2.11 45.93 -8.89
N LYS A 8 3.12 45.26 -9.44
CA LYS A 8 2.96 44.39 -10.62
C LYS A 8 2.00 43.26 -10.25
N ASP A 9 0.81 43.27 -10.85
CA ASP A 9 -0.11 42.14 -10.84
C ASP A 9 0.65 40.85 -11.21
N GLN A 10 0.66 39.88 -10.30
CA GLN A 10 1.18 38.54 -10.57
C GLN A 10 0.21 37.85 -11.54
N GLY A 11 0.47 37.99 -12.84
CA GLY A 11 -0.24 37.24 -13.87
C GLY A 11 -0.09 35.73 -13.64
N SER A 12 -1.20 34.99 -13.74
CA SER A 12 -1.22 33.53 -13.62
C SER A 12 -0.18 32.87 -14.53
N THR A 13 0.78 32.17 -13.95
CA THR A 13 1.76 31.38 -14.71
C THR A 13 1.08 30.17 -15.35
N PHE A 14 1.40 29.89 -16.61
CA PHE A 14 0.91 28.73 -17.33
C PHE A 14 1.79 27.51 -16.99
N SER A 15 1.17 26.44 -16.48
CA SER A 15 1.79 25.13 -16.32
C SER A 15 1.29 24.17 -17.40
N LEU A 16 2.23 23.41 -17.97
CA LEU A 16 1.97 22.36 -18.95
C LEU A 16 2.94 21.20 -18.72
N ASP A 17 2.38 20.04 -18.36
CA ASP A 17 3.13 18.77 -18.36
C ASP A 17 3.12 18.18 -19.78
N ILE A 18 4.17 18.50 -20.52
CA ILE A 18 4.34 18.10 -21.92
C ILE A 18 4.45 16.58 -22.01
N LEU A 19 5.22 15.96 -21.12
CA LEU A 19 5.46 14.52 -21.12
C LEU A 19 4.19 13.72 -20.86
N ALA A 20 3.43 14.09 -19.82
CA ALA A 20 2.19 13.42 -19.46
C ALA A 20 1.17 13.51 -20.61
N LEU A 21 0.99 14.71 -21.17
CA LEU A 21 0.06 14.95 -22.28
C LEU A 21 0.42 14.13 -23.53
N ILE A 22 1.70 14.08 -23.89
CA ILE A 22 2.17 13.29 -25.04
C ILE A 22 1.98 11.80 -24.77
N ASN A 23 2.37 11.31 -23.59
CA ASN A 23 2.29 9.89 -23.29
C ASN A 23 0.84 9.39 -23.28
N GLU A 24 -0.07 10.15 -22.67
CA GLU A 24 -1.52 9.88 -22.72
C GLU A 24 -2.01 9.84 -24.18
N ALA A 25 -1.69 10.87 -24.96
CA ALA A 25 -2.12 10.96 -26.35
C ALA A 25 -1.56 9.81 -27.23
N ARG A 26 -0.28 9.45 -27.05
CA ARG A 26 0.35 8.33 -27.77
C ARG A 26 -0.30 7.00 -27.40
N ASN A 27 -0.54 6.75 -26.11
CA ASN A 27 -1.12 5.50 -25.63
C ASN A 27 -2.59 5.32 -26.05
N THR A 28 -3.41 6.37 -25.96
CA THR A 28 -4.84 6.29 -26.29
C THR A 28 -5.08 6.18 -27.80
N TYR A 29 -4.30 6.88 -28.63
CA TYR A 29 -4.63 7.08 -30.05
C TYR A 29 -3.78 6.26 -31.03
N GLY A 30 -3.15 5.17 -30.58
CA GLY A 30 -2.68 4.08 -31.46
C GLY A 30 -1.23 3.64 -31.29
N LEU A 31 -0.40 4.39 -30.56
CA LEU A 31 1.03 4.06 -30.44
C LEU A 31 1.27 2.79 -29.61
N ARG A 32 0.32 2.42 -28.72
CA ARG A 32 0.29 1.11 -28.05
C ARG A 32 0.32 -0.08 -29.03
N HIS A 33 -0.20 0.10 -30.24
CA HIS A 33 -0.17 -0.89 -31.33
C HIS A 33 0.77 -0.49 -32.47
N GLN A 34 1.67 0.47 -32.24
CA GLN A 34 2.63 1.02 -33.23
C GLN A 34 1.96 1.57 -34.51
N ASP A 35 0.73 2.08 -34.40
CA ASP A 35 0.01 2.71 -35.51
C ASP A 35 0.26 4.23 -35.53
N TYR A 36 1.33 4.62 -36.22
CA TYR A 36 1.73 6.02 -36.39
C TYR A 36 0.76 6.82 -37.29
N SER A 37 0.08 6.17 -38.23
CA SER A 37 -0.85 6.85 -39.16
C SER A 37 -2.11 7.30 -38.43
N ARG A 38 -2.66 6.44 -37.56
CA ARG A 38 -3.79 6.79 -36.70
C ARG A 38 -3.45 7.94 -35.75
N TYR A 39 -2.29 7.89 -35.12
CA TYR A 39 -1.83 8.96 -34.24
C TYR A 39 -1.63 10.30 -34.99
N ARG A 40 -1.05 10.26 -36.20
CA ARG A 40 -0.92 11.44 -37.07
C ARG A 40 -2.27 12.08 -37.40
N GLN A 41 -3.27 11.26 -37.75
CA GLN A 41 -4.63 11.74 -38.05
C GLN A 41 -5.29 12.36 -36.81
N TYR A 42 -5.09 11.76 -35.64
CA TYR A 42 -5.54 12.33 -34.36
C TYR A 42 -4.90 13.70 -34.11
N CYS A 43 -3.57 13.82 -34.20
CA CYS A 43 -2.89 15.11 -34.00
C CYS A 43 -3.39 16.18 -34.98
N ALA A 44 -3.60 15.82 -36.26
CA ALA A 44 -4.16 16.75 -37.24
C ALA A 44 -5.58 17.23 -36.86
N LYS A 45 -6.47 16.33 -36.42
CA LYS A 45 -7.81 16.69 -35.96
C LYS A 45 -7.77 17.51 -34.67
N ARG A 46 -6.87 17.19 -33.74
CA ARG A 46 -6.71 17.92 -32.47
C ARG A 46 -6.20 19.34 -32.69
N VAL A 47 -5.18 19.52 -33.53
CA VAL A 47 -4.69 20.86 -33.91
C VAL A 47 -5.81 21.67 -34.55
N HIS A 48 -6.62 21.06 -35.42
CA HIS A 48 -7.74 21.76 -36.05
C HIS A 48 -8.77 22.24 -35.04
N ARG A 49 -9.23 21.37 -34.13
CA ARG A 49 -10.19 21.72 -33.07
C ARG A 49 -9.63 22.77 -32.10
N LEU A 50 -8.34 22.69 -31.76
CA LEU A 50 -7.68 23.68 -30.90
C LEU A 50 -7.61 25.04 -31.59
N ARG A 51 -7.28 25.08 -32.89
CA ARG A 51 -7.28 26.32 -33.67
C ARG A 51 -8.69 26.92 -33.81
N GLU A 52 -9.72 26.09 -33.94
CA GLU A 52 -11.11 26.55 -33.92
C GLU A 52 -11.52 27.12 -32.56
N SER A 53 -11.16 26.45 -31.45
CA SER A 53 -11.57 26.88 -30.11
C SER A 53 -10.94 28.18 -29.66
N VAL A 54 -9.71 28.49 -30.12
CA VAL A 54 -9.04 29.77 -29.86
C VAL A 54 -9.22 30.78 -31.00
N ASN A 55 -10.12 30.51 -31.95
CA ASN A 55 -10.38 31.34 -33.13
C ASN A 55 -9.12 31.71 -33.94
N PHE A 56 -8.10 30.84 -33.90
CA PHE A 56 -6.81 30.98 -34.59
C PHE A 56 -6.76 30.09 -35.84
N VAL A 57 -7.81 30.21 -36.67
CA VAL A 57 -7.94 29.45 -37.91
C VAL A 57 -7.13 30.10 -39.02
N HIS A 58 -6.58 29.30 -39.93
CA HIS A 58 -5.91 29.81 -41.12
C HIS A 58 -6.90 30.45 -42.10
N CYS A 59 -6.49 31.52 -42.77
CA CYS A 59 -7.29 32.15 -43.82
C CYS A 59 -7.59 31.16 -44.96
N LYS A 60 -8.84 31.13 -45.44
CA LYS A 60 -9.27 30.26 -46.56
C LYS A 60 -9.09 30.97 -47.92
N GLY A 61 -8.83 30.21 -48.98
CA GLY A 61 -8.83 30.67 -50.38
C GLY A 61 -7.56 31.41 -50.83
N SER A 62 -7.71 32.29 -51.82
CA SER A 62 -6.61 33.06 -52.46
C SER A 62 -5.82 33.97 -51.50
N LYS A 63 -6.30 34.18 -50.27
CA LYS A 63 -5.60 34.93 -49.21
C LYS A 63 -4.73 34.05 -48.30
N PHE A 64 -4.55 32.76 -48.61
CA PHE A 64 -3.58 31.90 -47.94
C PHE A 64 -2.16 32.24 -48.43
N SER A 65 -1.61 33.35 -47.96
CA SER A 65 -0.22 33.73 -48.29
C SER A 65 0.77 32.97 -47.42
N GLN A 66 0.50 32.78 -46.12
CA GLN A 66 1.29 31.98 -45.18
C GLN A 66 0.42 31.38 -44.06
N ALA A 67 0.85 30.23 -43.52
CA ALA A 67 0.19 29.62 -42.36
C ALA A 67 0.36 30.54 -41.14
N ARG A 68 -0.75 30.93 -40.50
CA ARG A 68 -0.72 31.74 -39.27
C ARG A 68 0.06 31.01 -38.18
N GLU A 69 1.21 31.58 -37.85
CA GLU A 69 2.18 31.07 -36.89
C GLU A 69 1.92 31.69 -35.51
N VAL A 70 2.00 30.88 -34.45
CA VAL A 70 1.85 31.36 -33.06
C VAL A 70 3.06 32.21 -32.71
N THR A 71 2.84 33.42 -32.19
CA THR A 71 3.87 34.34 -31.70
C THR A 71 3.72 34.56 -30.19
N GLU A 72 4.75 35.11 -29.53
CA GLU A 72 4.76 35.37 -28.08
C GLU A 72 3.62 36.29 -27.63
N ALA A 73 3.21 37.22 -28.49
CA ALA A 73 2.08 38.13 -28.26
C ALA A 73 0.72 37.42 -28.24
N ASP A 74 0.61 36.23 -28.86
CA ASP A 74 -0.62 35.45 -28.89
C ASP A 74 -0.78 34.53 -27.66
N LEU A 75 0.24 34.46 -26.78
CA LEU A 75 0.23 33.62 -25.57
C LEU A 75 -0.70 34.20 -24.48
N ASN A 76 -2.00 33.96 -24.67
CA ASN A 76 -3.06 34.30 -23.73
C ASN A 76 -3.68 33.05 -23.07
N ASP A 77 -3.47 31.86 -23.63
CA ASP A 77 -4.04 30.58 -23.18
C ASP A 77 -3.02 29.44 -23.41
N VAL A 78 -2.96 28.47 -22.50
CA VAL A 78 -2.17 27.22 -22.60
C VAL A 78 -2.46 26.47 -23.91
N ARG A 79 -3.68 26.61 -24.46
CA ARG A 79 -4.07 26.00 -25.75
C ARG A 79 -3.16 26.38 -26.92
N PHE A 80 -2.53 27.56 -26.90
CA PHE A 80 -1.56 27.95 -27.93
C PHE A 80 -0.29 27.07 -27.88
N LEU A 81 0.18 26.72 -26.68
CA LEU A 81 1.29 25.77 -26.51
C LEU A 81 0.89 24.37 -26.98
N HIS A 82 -0.33 23.92 -26.67
CA HIS A 82 -0.86 22.65 -27.19
C HIS A 82 -0.88 22.59 -28.72
N ILE A 83 -1.23 23.70 -29.40
CA ILE A 83 -1.23 23.74 -30.88
C ILE A 83 0.16 23.45 -31.43
N VAL A 84 1.19 24.13 -30.91
CA VAL A 84 2.58 23.94 -31.35
C VAL A 84 3.05 22.52 -31.03
N LEU A 85 2.75 22.04 -29.82
CA LEU A 85 3.11 20.70 -29.38
C LEU A 85 2.52 19.60 -30.28
N PHE A 86 1.21 19.63 -30.54
CA PHE A 86 0.59 18.64 -31.43
C PHE A 86 0.98 18.82 -32.91
N ASP A 87 1.42 20.01 -33.32
CA ASP A 87 2.04 20.23 -34.63
C ASP A 87 3.44 19.56 -34.73
N VAL A 88 4.23 19.56 -33.66
CA VAL A 88 5.50 18.80 -33.55
C VAL A 88 5.20 17.30 -33.60
N GLU A 89 4.30 16.80 -32.74
CA GLU A 89 3.94 15.38 -32.67
C GLU A 89 3.40 14.86 -34.00
N ARG A 90 2.62 15.67 -34.73
CA ARG A 90 2.14 15.32 -36.08
C ARG A 90 3.29 15.18 -37.09
N ALA A 91 4.30 16.05 -37.03
CA ALA A 91 5.46 15.97 -37.91
C ALA A 91 6.36 14.77 -37.56
N TRP A 92 6.55 14.51 -36.26
CA TRP A 92 7.29 13.37 -35.74
C TRP A 92 6.61 12.03 -36.05
N SER A 93 5.30 11.90 -35.83
CA SER A 93 4.58 10.66 -36.13
C SER A 93 4.61 10.32 -37.62
N TYR A 94 4.50 11.33 -38.49
CA TYR A 94 4.67 11.15 -39.92
C TYR A 94 6.11 10.74 -40.29
N ALA A 95 7.11 11.30 -39.62
CA ALA A 95 8.48 10.81 -39.77
C ALA A 95 8.57 9.32 -39.41
N MET A 96 8.04 8.90 -38.26
CA MET A 96 8.12 7.49 -37.84
C MET A 96 7.36 6.52 -38.78
N GLU A 97 6.22 6.93 -39.34
CA GLU A 97 5.50 6.20 -40.40
C GLU A 97 6.41 5.99 -41.62
N LEU A 98 7.04 7.07 -42.11
CA LEU A 98 7.96 7.01 -43.25
C LEU A 98 9.21 6.19 -42.96
N LYS A 99 9.70 6.18 -41.71
CA LYS A 99 10.83 5.36 -41.27
C LYS A 99 10.51 3.87 -41.36
N ARG A 100 9.28 3.48 -41.01
CA ARG A 100 8.79 2.11 -41.18
C ARG A 100 8.66 1.74 -42.66
N GLU A 101 8.07 2.63 -43.46
CA GLU A 101 7.93 2.41 -44.91
C GLU A 101 9.26 2.36 -45.65
N SER A 102 10.22 3.22 -45.32
CA SER A 102 11.54 3.24 -45.97
C SER A 102 12.32 1.96 -45.69
N ARG A 103 12.19 1.40 -44.48
CA ARG A 103 12.79 0.10 -44.13
C ARG A 103 12.16 -1.05 -44.91
N SER A 104 10.84 -1.01 -45.15
CA SER A 104 10.14 -2.06 -45.89
C SER A 104 10.33 -1.98 -47.41
N SER A 105 10.38 -0.78 -47.99
CA SER A 105 10.45 -0.59 -49.45
C SER A 105 11.87 -0.35 -49.98
N GLY A 106 12.86 -0.04 -49.12
CA GLY A 106 14.23 0.29 -49.55
C GLY A 106 14.36 1.62 -50.30
N ASP A 107 13.29 2.41 -50.40
CA ASP A 107 13.24 3.63 -51.22
C ASP A 107 13.93 4.83 -50.53
N THR A 108 15.04 5.27 -51.10
CA THR A 108 15.82 6.44 -50.69
C THR A 108 15.00 7.74 -50.74
N ARG A 109 13.98 7.86 -51.60
CA ARG A 109 13.12 9.06 -51.67
C ARG A 109 12.28 9.22 -50.40
N LYS A 110 11.79 8.12 -49.84
CA LYS A 110 11.06 8.12 -48.56
C LYS A 110 11.98 8.53 -47.40
N LYS A 111 13.25 8.12 -47.43
CA LYS A 111 14.27 8.58 -46.46
C LYS A 111 14.50 10.09 -46.51
N HIS A 112 14.55 10.70 -47.70
CA HIS A 112 14.62 12.15 -47.82
C HIS A 112 13.37 12.84 -47.27
N HIS A 113 12.19 12.25 -47.51
CA HIS A 113 10.94 12.77 -46.96
C HIS A 113 10.89 12.68 -45.44
N LEU A 114 11.34 11.56 -44.86
CA LEU A 114 11.54 11.36 -43.42
C LEU A 114 12.38 12.49 -42.80
N ILE A 115 13.57 12.74 -43.35
CA ILE A 115 14.48 13.79 -42.84
C ILE A 115 13.80 15.17 -42.94
N LYS A 116 13.04 15.44 -44.01
CA LYS A 116 12.30 16.71 -44.15
C LYS A 116 11.21 16.87 -43.08
N ARG A 117 10.55 15.78 -42.68
CA ARG A 117 9.55 15.78 -41.61
C ARG A 117 10.18 15.96 -40.23
N LEU A 118 11.29 15.28 -39.93
CA LEU A 118 12.04 15.50 -38.68
C LEU A 118 12.62 16.92 -38.60
N LYS A 119 13.10 17.48 -39.72
CA LYS A 119 13.56 18.88 -39.75
C LYS A 119 12.44 19.85 -39.39
N LYS A 120 11.21 19.56 -39.83
CA LYS A 120 10.04 20.35 -39.45
C LYS A 120 9.71 20.16 -37.96
N ALA A 121 9.78 18.94 -37.43
CA ALA A 121 9.54 18.66 -36.01
C ALA A 121 10.55 19.40 -35.11
N ALA A 122 11.85 19.31 -35.41
CA ALA A 122 12.90 20.03 -34.68
C ALA A 122 12.69 21.55 -34.69
N LYS A 123 12.42 22.16 -35.86
CA LYS A 123 12.15 23.61 -35.96
C LYS A 123 10.93 24.03 -35.13
N LEU A 124 9.88 23.20 -35.09
CA LEU A 124 8.70 23.48 -34.27
C LEU A 124 8.97 23.25 -32.78
N GLY A 125 9.86 22.32 -32.42
CA GLY A 125 10.32 22.09 -31.06
C GLY A 125 11.15 23.26 -30.52
N GLU A 126 12.11 23.77 -31.30
CA GLU A 126 12.86 24.99 -30.97
C GLU A 126 11.93 26.19 -30.81
N LYS A 127 10.87 26.27 -31.64
CA LYS A 127 9.85 27.31 -31.50
C LYS A 127 9.06 27.16 -30.18
N LEU A 128 8.71 25.95 -29.78
CA LEU A 128 8.04 25.69 -28.51
C LEU A 128 8.92 26.10 -27.33
N GLU A 129 10.21 25.76 -27.39
CA GLU A 129 11.22 26.16 -26.40
C GLU A 129 11.32 27.68 -26.28
N ASN A 130 11.42 28.40 -27.40
CA ASN A 130 11.46 29.87 -27.39
C ASN A 130 10.20 30.50 -26.80
N LEU A 131 9.01 29.95 -27.12
CA LEU A 131 7.73 30.42 -26.56
C LEU A 131 7.63 30.17 -25.04
N CYS A 132 8.30 29.13 -24.53
CA CYS A 132 8.35 28.82 -23.11
C CYS A 132 9.53 29.50 -22.39
N SER A 133 10.43 30.19 -23.10
CA SER A 133 11.61 30.79 -22.50
C SER A 133 11.26 31.87 -21.46
N ARG A 134 12.16 32.10 -20.49
CA ARG A 134 11.97 33.10 -19.41
C ARG A 134 11.72 34.51 -19.92
N GLU A 135 12.17 34.82 -21.13
CA GLU A 135 11.92 36.12 -21.79
C GLU A 135 10.42 36.39 -21.99
N ALA A 136 9.61 35.34 -22.13
CA ALA A 136 8.16 35.44 -22.20
C ALA A 136 7.49 35.65 -20.83
N GLY A 137 8.17 35.34 -19.71
CA GLY A 137 7.76 35.64 -18.33
C GLY A 137 6.44 35.04 -17.84
N LYS A 138 5.77 34.19 -18.65
CA LYS A 138 4.40 33.71 -18.42
C LYS A 138 4.29 32.21 -18.10
N VAL A 139 5.38 31.46 -18.18
CA VAL A 139 5.39 29.98 -18.12
C VAL A 139 6.19 29.51 -16.91
N ASP A 140 5.72 28.44 -16.27
CA ASP A 140 6.39 27.81 -15.12
C ASP A 140 7.78 27.27 -15.50
N THR A 141 8.74 27.36 -14.57
CA THR A 141 10.15 26.94 -14.76
C THR A 141 10.24 25.46 -15.13
N ARG A 142 9.37 24.62 -14.56
CA ARG A 142 9.26 23.21 -14.87
C ARG A 142 8.87 22.96 -16.33
N THR A 143 7.86 23.68 -16.83
CA THR A 143 7.44 23.60 -18.24
C THR A 143 8.52 24.10 -19.20
N VAL A 144 9.34 25.08 -18.78
CA VAL A 144 10.51 25.51 -19.56
C VAL A 144 11.51 24.36 -19.73
N LEU A 145 11.85 23.67 -18.64
CA LEU A 145 12.76 22.52 -18.67
C LEU A 145 12.21 21.36 -19.50
N GLU A 146 10.92 21.05 -19.39
CA GLU A 146 10.29 20.02 -20.23
C GLU A 146 10.29 20.39 -21.72
N ALA A 147 10.03 21.66 -22.05
CA ALA A 147 10.05 22.13 -23.44
C ALA A 147 11.45 22.06 -24.04
N GLN A 148 12.48 22.44 -23.27
CA GLN A 148 13.90 22.33 -23.64
C GLN A 148 14.30 20.87 -23.86
N ALA A 149 13.96 19.97 -22.92
CA ALA A 149 14.24 18.54 -23.04
C ALA A 149 13.56 17.92 -24.28
N TYR A 150 12.31 18.30 -24.55
CA TYR A 150 11.56 17.83 -25.72
C TYR A 150 12.12 18.37 -27.04
N SER A 151 12.52 19.65 -27.08
CA SER A 151 13.20 20.28 -28.22
C SER A 151 14.54 19.60 -28.53
N ALA A 152 15.35 19.35 -27.49
CA ALA A 152 16.61 18.63 -27.61
C ALA A 152 16.41 17.19 -28.13
N LEU A 153 15.37 16.49 -27.65
CA LEU A 153 15.01 15.15 -28.11
C LEU A 153 14.66 15.11 -29.61
N MET A 154 13.79 16.03 -30.07
CA MET A 154 13.40 16.12 -31.48
C MET A 154 14.57 16.48 -32.40
N SER A 155 15.44 17.37 -31.93
CA SER A 155 16.68 17.73 -32.61
C SER A 155 17.67 16.56 -32.68
N GLY A 156 17.78 15.78 -31.60
CA GLY A 156 18.56 14.54 -31.55
C GLY A 156 18.13 13.54 -32.61
N TYR A 157 16.81 13.26 -32.74
CA TYR A 157 16.30 12.35 -33.76
C TYR A 157 16.62 12.81 -35.20
N LEU A 158 16.56 14.12 -35.47
CA LEU A 158 16.94 14.65 -36.78
C LEU A 158 18.42 14.41 -37.08
N LEU A 159 19.31 14.71 -36.13
CA LEU A 159 20.76 14.59 -36.31
C LEU A 159 21.19 13.12 -36.41
N PHE A 160 20.52 12.24 -35.67
CA PHE A 160 20.69 10.80 -35.73
C PHE A 160 20.39 10.24 -37.13
N GLU A 161 19.24 10.60 -37.72
CA GLU A 161 18.89 10.16 -39.09
C GLU A 161 19.77 10.79 -40.18
N ARG A 162 20.42 11.93 -39.88
CA ARG A 162 21.45 12.56 -40.73
C ARG A 162 22.84 11.95 -40.56
N GLN A 163 23.01 10.99 -39.64
CA GLN A 163 24.31 10.36 -39.33
C GLN A 163 25.35 11.34 -38.76
N SER A 164 24.91 12.46 -38.19
CA SER A 164 25.79 13.38 -37.47
C SER A 164 25.88 12.94 -36.01
N TRP A 165 26.72 11.93 -35.75
CA TRP A 165 26.73 11.18 -34.49
C TRP A 165 27.11 12.03 -33.28
N GLN A 166 28.10 12.92 -33.41
CA GLN A 166 28.55 13.78 -32.30
C GLN A 166 27.47 14.77 -31.87
N ALA A 167 26.92 15.53 -32.83
CA ALA A 167 25.86 16.50 -32.54
C ALA A 167 24.57 15.82 -32.03
N ALA A 168 24.28 14.59 -32.50
CA ALA A 168 23.17 13.80 -31.98
C ALA A 168 23.42 13.35 -30.53
N LEU A 169 24.62 12.88 -30.21
CA LEU A 169 25.03 12.50 -28.86
C LEU A 169 24.87 13.68 -27.90
N ASP A 170 25.33 14.87 -28.28
CA ASP A 170 25.25 16.08 -27.45
C ASP A 170 23.79 16.44 -27.12
N LYS A 171 22.89 16.39 -28.11
CA LYS A 171 21.47 16.69 -27.91
C LYS A 171 20.74 15.61 -27.10
N PHE A 172 21.05 14.33 -27.31
CA PHE A 172 20.48 13.25 -26.49
C PHE A 172 21.00 13.26 -25.05
N ALA A 173 22.29 13.56 -24.86
CA ALA A 173 22.88 13.71 -23.53
C ALA A 173 22.21 14.86 -22.76
N ALA A 174 22.00 16.01 -23.40
CA ALA A 174 21.28 17.14 -22.80
C ALA A 174 19.82 16.78 -22.44
N ALA A 175 19.09 16.11 -23.33
CA ALA A 175 17.72 15.67 -23.03
C ALA A 175 17.68 14.66 -21.87
N ARG A 176 18.61 13.70 -21.85
CA ARG A 176 18.69 12.68 -20.78
C ARG A 176 18.97 13.30 -19.43
N THR A 177 19.91 14.25 -19.32
CA THR A 177 20.21 14.88 -18.02
C THR A 177 19.08 15.75 -17.51
N ILE A 178 18.37 16.46 -18.38
CA ILE A 178 17.20 17.23 -17.96
C ILE A 178 16.11 16.28 -17.45
N TYR A 179 15.78 15.20 -18.17
CA TYR A 179 14.79 14.22 -17.71
C TYR A 179 15.20 13.48 -16.44
N GLU A 180 16.49 13.17 -16.27
CA GLU A 180 17.02 12.54 -15.06
C GLU A 180 16.85 13.46 -13.85
N LYS A 181 17.17 14.74 -13.99
CA LYS A 181 16.98 15.72 -12.91
C LYS A 181 15.48 16.02 -12.66
N LEU A 182 14.66 16.08 -13.71
CA LEU A 182 13.20 16.21 -13.57
C LEU A 182 12.56 14.99 -12.89
N SER A 183 13.14 13.79 -13.08
CA SER A 183 12.68 12.58 -12.39
C SER A 183 12.93 12.66 -10.89
N ALA A 184 14.09 13.21 -10.48
CA ALA A 184 14.44 13.37 -9.07
C ALA A 184 13.63 14.47 -8.34
N ALA A 185 13.04 15.41 -9.08
CA ALA A 185 12.25 16.52 -8.52
C ALA A 185 10.72 16.33 -8.66
N GLY A 186 10.28 15.28 -9.35
CA GLY A 186 8.90 15.09 -9.76
C GLY A 186 8.06 14.27 -8.78
N THR A 187 6.76 14.20 -9.06
CA THR A 187 5.85 13.22 -8.45
C THR A 187 6.18 11.80 -8.93
N ALA A 188 5.74 10.76 -8.21
CA ALA A 188 5.95 9.36 -8.62
C ALA A 188 5.47 9.11 -10.07
N HIS A 189 4.33 9.68 -10.45
CA HIS A 189 3.85 9.58 -11.83
C HIS A 189 4.81 10.22 -12.84
N GLN A 190 5.34 11.40 -12.54
CA GLN A 190 6.31 12.03 -13.43
C GLN A 190 7.64 11.27 -13.48
N GLU A 191 8.11 10.76 -12.34
CA GLU A 191 9.35 9.99 -12.27
C GLU A 191 9.28 8.79 -13.22
N THR A 192 8.17 8.04 -13.19
CA THR A 192 7.95 6.91 -14.13
C THR A 192 7.94 7.34 -15.60
N LEU A 193 7.33 8.48 -15.93
CA LEU A 193 7.30 9.02 -17.30
C LEU A 193 8.70 9.42 -17.78
N CYS A 194 9.45 10.15 -16.96
CA CYS A 194 10.81 10.57 -17.26
C CYS A 194 11.73 9.36 -17.45
N GLN A 195 11.64 8.36 -16.56
CA GLN A 195 12.43 7.13 -16.70
C GLN A 195 12.08 6.36 -17.98
N SER A 196 10.80 6.26 -18.36
CA SER A 196 10.44 5.59 -19.63
C SER A 196 11.07 6.27 -20.86
N ILE A 197 11.22 7.59 -20.83
CA ILE A 197 11.81 8.35 -21.93
C ILE A 197 13.34 8.21 -21.91
N ILE A 198 13.96 8.16 -20.73
CA ILE A 198 15.38 7.84 -20.61
C ILE A 198 15.66 6.46 -21.22
N ASP A 199 14.84 5.47 -20.91
CA ASP A 199 14.95 4.11 -21.47
C ASP A 199 14.80 4.10 -23.01
N ASP A 200 13.95 4.97 -23.59
CA ASP A 200 13.80 5.15 -25.04
C ASP A 200 15.02 5.84 -25.70
N ILE A 201 15.70 6.73 -24.98
CA ILE A 201 16.84 7.52 -25.47
C ILE A 201 18.15 6.73 -25.38
N ASP A 202 18.33 5.94 -24.32
CA ASP A 202 19.57 5.22 -23.99
C ASP A 202 20.11 4.34 -25.14
N PRO A 203 19.28 3.59 -25.91
CA PRO A 203 19.75 2.85 -27.09
C PRO A 203 20.36 3.75 -28.17
N ASN A 204 19.84 4.95 -28.37
CA ASN A 204 20.36 5.91 -29.35
C ASN A 204 21.70 6.49 -28.89
N ILE A 205 21.84 6.79 -27.59
CA ILE A 205 23.10 7.24 -26.99
C ILE A 205 24.18 6.17 -27.13
N ARG A 206 23.87 4.92 -26.77
CA ARG A 206 24.80 3.78 -26.92
C ARG A 206 25.24 3.60 -28.37
N TYR A 207 24.31 3.70 -29.31
CA TYR A 207 24.64 3.60 -30.73
C TYR A 207 25.55 4.73 -31.21
N CYS A 208 25.25 5.98 -30.85
CA CYS A 208 26.12 7.13 -31.17
C CYS A 208 27.53 6.96 -30.59
N ALA A 209 27.64 6.55 -29.33
CA ALA A 209 28.93 6.33 -28.67
C ALA A 209 29.74 5.20 -29.33
N TYR A 210 29.08 4.09 -29.67
CA TYR A 210 29.69 2.97 -30.39
C TYR A 210 30.28 3.39 -31.73
N VAL A 211 29.51 4.14 -32.54
CA VAL A 211 29.97 4.60 -33.87
C VAL A 211 31.13 5.59 -33.77
N LEU A 212 31.12 6.45 -32.75
CA LEU A 212 32.22 7.39 -32.47
C LEU A 212 33.45 6.71 -31.84
N ARG A 213 33.37 5.41 -31.53
CA ARG A 213 34.39 4.65 -30.79
C ARG A 213 34.75 5.26 -29.44
N LEU A 214 33.81 5.99 -28.84
CA LEU A 214 33.93 6.51 -27.48
C LEU A 214 33.72 5.31 -26.53
N GLY A 215 34.81 4.83 -25.91
CA GLY A 215 34.76 3.70 -24.97
C GLY A 215 35.27 2.34 -25.51
N ALA A 216 36.16 2.33 -26.50
CA ALA A 216 36.74 1.10 -27.04
C ALA A 216 37.51 0.23 -26.01
N ASP A 217 37.91 0.77 -24.85
CA ASP A 217 38.71 0.04 -23.85
C ASP A 217 37.99 -0.31 -22.53
N SER A 218 36.70 -0.01 -22.36
CA SER A 218 35.96 -0.46 -21.16
C SER A 218 34.45 -0.41 -21.42
N ALA A 219 33.75 -1.47 -21.02
CA ALA A 219 32.29 -1.49 -20.92
C ALA A 219 31.82 -0.28 -20.12
N SER A 220 31.43 0.78 -20.82
CA SER A 220 31.15 2.08 -20.21
C SER A 220 29.67 2.17 -19.90
N ASP A 221 29.40 2.40 -18.62
CA ASP A 221 28.09 2.74 -18.11
C ASP A 221 27.55 3.96 -18.87
N ILE A 222 26.26 3.95 -19.27
CA ILE A 222 25.65 5.02 -20.10
C ILE A 222 25.82 6.38 -19.41
N GLU A 223 25.74 6.38 -18.09
CA GLU A 223 25.89 7.57 -17.25
C GLU A 223 27.30 8.18 -17.38
N GLY A 224 28.34 7.35 -17.51
CA GLY A 224 29.71 7.79 -17.75
C GLY A 224 29.89 8.45 -19.13
N LEU A 225 29.23 7.92 -20.16
CA LEU A 225 29.24 8.49 -21.51
C LEU A 225 28.57 9.86 -21.57
N VAL A 226 27.43 10.01 -20.88
CA VAL A 226 26.68 11.26 -20.78
C VAL A 226 27.50 12.32 -20.04
N LYS A 227 28.12 11.95 -18.89
CA LYS A 227 29.01 12.85 -18.13
C LYS A 227 30.25 13.28 -18.94
N MET A 228 30.87 12.39 -19.70
CA MET A 228 32.02 12.73 -20.56
C MET A 228 31.63 13.68 -21.70
N THR A 229 30.46 13.50 -22.29
CA THR A 229 29.97 14.33 -23.41
C THR A 229 29.65 15.75 -22.92
N ILE A 230 29.00 15.85 -21.77
CA ILE A 230 28.69 17.13 -21.13
C ILE A 230 29.95 17.84 -20.65
N GLY A 231 30.90 17.10 -20.06
CA GLY A 231 32.18 17.65 -19.62
C GLY A 231 33.01 18.29 -20.75
N LYS A 232 32.85 17.82 -22.00
CA LYS A 232 33.51 18.39 -23.18
C LYS A 232 32.80 19.63 -23.73
N ASN A 233 31.48 19.76 -23.50
CA ASN A 233 30.64 20.85 -24.01
C ASN A 233 30.37 21.96 -22.98
N LYS A 234 31.19 22.06 -21.92
CA LYS A 234 31.16 23.08 -20.84
C LYS A 234 31.21 24.57 -21.28
N GLY A 235 31.17 24.86 -22.57
CA GLY A 235 31.15 26.23 -23.10
C GLY A 235 29.80 26.72 -23.63
N VAL A 236 28.77 25.88 -23.72
CA VAL A 236 27.53 26.21 -24.45
C VAL A 236 26.29 25.98 -23.57
N GLY A 237 25.91 26.98 -22.77
CA GLY A 237 24.57 27.12 -22.16
C GLY A 237 24.11 26.05 -21.16
N LEU A 238 24.86 24.96 -21.00
CA LEU A 238 24.49 23.84 -20.13
C LEU A 238 24.75 24.13 -18.65
N ASP A 239 25.69 25.02 -18.33
CA ASP A 239 25.98 25.46 -16.95
C ASP A 239 24.84 26.32 -16.38
N LEU A 240 24.20 27.15 -17.23
CA LEU A 240 22.98 27.89 -16.87
C LEU A 240 21.83 26.92 -16.60
N LEU A 241 21.70 25.87 -17.42
CA LEU A 241 20.70 24.81 -17.24
C LEU A 241 20.96 23.99 -15.97
N GLU A 242 22.23 23.70 -15.65
CA GLU A 242 22.58 22.99 -14.42
C GLU A 242 22.27 23.80 -13.17
N ALA A 243 22.62 25.09 -13.15
CA ALA A 243 22.27 26.00 -12.07
C ALA A 243 20.74 26.24 -11.97
N GLU A 244 20.05 26.32 -13.11
CA GLU A 244 18.60 26.50 -13.16
C GLU A 244 17.85 25.27 -12.65
N VAL A 245 18.29 24.07 -13.01
CA VAL A 245 17.74 22.83 -12.47
C VAL A 245 18.09 22.65 -10.99
N GLU A 246 19.29 23.02 -10.55
CA GLU A 246 19.66 22.99 -9.14
C GLU A 246 18.82 23.98 -8.31
N SER A 247 18.45 25.13 -8.87
CA SER A 247 17.55 26.09 -8.19
C SER A 247 16.14 25.53 -7.99
N VAL A 248 15.60 24.79 -8.97
CA VAL A 248 14.31 24.10 -8.86
C VAL A 248 14.40 22.94 -7.87
N LEU A 249 15.51 22.18 -7.88
CA LEU A 249 15.77 21.13 -6.90
C LEU A 249 15.94 21.68 -5.48
N ALA A 250 16.61 22.82 -5.32
CA ALA A 250 16.81 23.48 -4.04
C ALA A 250 15.50 24.00 -3.47
N GLN A 251 14.65 24.63 -4.29
CA GLN A 251 13.34 25.11 -3.86
C GLN A 251 12.42 23.98 -3.37
N THR A 252 12.51 22.79 -3.96
CA THR A 252 11.74 21.60 -3.52
C THR A 252 12.40 20.88 -2.33
N ARG A 253 13.72 20.98 -2.13
CA ARG A 253 14.46 20.29 -1.06
C ARG A 253 14.64 21.10 0.24
N GLN A 254 14.57 22.44 0.19
CA GLN A 254 15.20 23.28 1.21
C GLN A 254 14.52 23.42 2.58
N GLU A 255 13.33 22.90 2.85
CA GLU A 255 12.65 23.31 4.10
C GLU A 255 12.81 22.39 5.32
N LYS A 256 13.31 21.14 5.24
CA LYS A 256 13.72 20.32 6.42
C LYS A 256 14.27 18.90 6.16
N ALA A 257 14.35 18.43 4.91
CA ALA A 257 14.61 17.01 4.59
C ALA A 257 16.11 16.61 4.48
N ALA A 258 17.06 17.52 4.73
CA ALA A 258 18.47 17.30 4.37
C ALA A 258 19.25 16.35 5.30
N SER A 259 18.72 15.93 6.45
CA SER A 259 19.45 15.09 7.41
C SER A 259 19.22 13.58 7.26
N LEU A 260 18.07 13.13 6.74
CA LEU A 260 17.73 11.70 6.63
C LEU A 260 17.69 11.25 5.17
N THR A 261 18.84 10.82 4.65
CA THR A 261 18.99 10.34 3.26
C THR A 261 18.71 8.84 3.09
N SER A 262 18.79 8.05 4.15
CA SER A 262 18.53 6.60 4.11
C SER A 262 18.04 6.06 5.45
N ILE A 263 17.22 5.01 5.40
CA ILE A 263 16.81 4.24 6.58
C ILE A 263 17.55 2.90 6.56
N THR A 264 18.05 2.48 7.72
CA THR A 264 18.59 1.13 7.92
C THR A 264 17.69 0.38 8.92
N TRP A 265 17.21 -0.79 8.55
CA TRP A 265 16.41 -1.66 9.42
C TRP A 265 16.74 -3.13 9.15
N ARG A 266 17.08 -3.88 10.20
CA ARG A 266 17.41 -5.33 10.15
C ARG A 266 18.45 -5.66 9.07
N GLY A 267 19.49 -4.84 8.98
CA GLY A 267 20.60 -5.01 8.03
C GLY A 267 20.33 -4.56 6.59
N HIS A 268 19.13 -4.06 6.28
CA HIS A 268 18.80 -3.50 4.97
C HIS A 268 18.78 -1.97 5.01
N THR A 269 19.52 -1.33 4.10
CA THR A 269 19.55 0.13 3.94
C THR A 269 18.84 0.55 2.66
N VAL A 270 17.84 1.42 2.79
CA VAL A 270 17.03 1.91 1.67
C VAL A 270 17.10 3.44 1.62
N PRO A 271 17.35 4.05 0.44
CA PRO A 271 17.37 5.49 0.28
C PRO A 271 15.96 6.09 0.37
N LEU A 272 15.81 7.18 1.12
CA LEU A 272 14.56 7.95 1.21
C LEU A 272 14.52 8.99 0.08
N ARG A 273 13.70 8.72 -0.95
CA ARG A 273 13.52 9.64 -2.08
C ARG A 273 12.48 10.74 -1.81
N ASN A 274 11.43 10.42 -1.04
CA ASN A 274 10.34 11.35 -0.76
C ASN A 274 10.70 12.25 0.44
N ALA A 275 10.81 13.56 0.19
CA ALA A 275 11.17 14.57 1.19
C ALA A 275 10.12 14.73 2.30
N ASP A 276 8.83 14.68 1.96
CA ASP A 276 7.73 14.85 2.93
C ASP A 276 7.66 13.66 3.89
N LEU A 277 7.86 12.45 3.35
CA LEU A 277 7.96 11.23 4.16
C LEU A 277 9.19 11.27 5.07
N ALA A 278 10.33 11.74 4.57
CA ALA A 278 11.54 11.91 5.38
C ALA A 278 11.32 12.87 6.57
N ILE A 279 10.59 13.97 6.36
CA ILE A 279 10.23 14.92 7.44
C ILE A 279 9.34 14.24 8.50
N CYS A 280 8.34 13.45 8.08
CA CYS A 280 7.46 12.76 9.02
C CYS A 280 8.22 11.71 9.84
N ILE A 281 9.12 10.96 9.20
CA ILE A 281 9.96 9.96 9.88
C ILE A 281 10.95 10.63 10.85
N LEU A 282 11.55 11.75 10.46
CA LEU A 282 12.41 12.54 11.35
C LEU A 282 11.66 13.00 12.61
N LYS A 283 10.46 13.55 12.46
CA LYS A 283 9.61 13.93 13.61
C LYS A 283 9.33 12.73 14.53
N ALA A 284 9.07 11.56 13.96
CA ALA A 284 8.84 10.34 14.74
C ALA A 284 10.11 9.85 15.47
N GLN A 285 11.28 9.98 14.85
CA GLN A 285 12.57 9.68 15.48
C GLN A 285 12.91 10.67 16.60
N ASP A 286 12.67 11.97 16.39
CA ASP A 286 12.82 13.01 17.43
C ASP A 286 11.91 12.71 18.62
N ALA A 287 10.63 12.38 18.39
CA ALA A 287 9.72 11.96 19.44
C ALA A 287 10.22 10.71 20.19
N THR A 288 10.84 9.76 19.47
CA THR A 288 11.39 8.54 20.05
C THR A 288 12.57 8.83 20.98
N THR A 289 13.51 9.65 20.52
CA THR A 289 14.66 10.06 21.35
C THR A 289 14.22 10.86 22.58
N ASN A 290 13.19 11.71 22.45
CA ASN A 290 12.61 12.41 23.58
C ASN A 290 12.05 11.42 24.62
N LEU A 291 11.34 10.38 24.19
CA LEU A 291 10.79 9.35 25.07
C LEU A 291 11.88 8.52 25.78
N GLU A 292 12.94 8.14 25.06
CA GLU A 292 14.07 7.37 25.61
C GLU A 292 14.90 8.18 26.62
N ASN A 293 14.94 9.51 26.48
CA ASN A 293 15.65 10.41 27.40
C ASN A 293 14.86 10.75 28.67
N ALA A 294 13.58 10.36 28.79
CA ALA A 294 12.75 10.65 29.96
C ALA A 294 13.03 9.67 31.12
N SER A 295 13.37 10.20 32.31
CA SER A 295 13.60 9.41 33.54
C SER A 295 12.37 8.67 34.06
N ASP A 296 12.57 7.66 34.94
CA ASP A 296 11.54 6.73 35.45
C ASP A 296 10.86 7.17 36.77
N THR A 297 10.74 8.45 37.08
CA THR A 297 10.03 8.87 38.31
C THR A 297 8.50 8.81 38.16
N ASP A 298 7.75 8.62 39.25
CA ASP A 298 6.29 8.41 39.18
C ASP A 298 5.50 9.62 38.65
N VAL A 299 5.99 10.84 38.86
CA VAL A 299 5.42 12.07 38.25
C VAL A 299 5.66 12.08 36.73
N GLU A 300 6.70 11.39 36.27
CA GLU A 300 7.02 11.23 34.85
C GLU A 300 6.20 10.12 34.16
N LYS A 301 5.45 9.27 34.87
CA LYS A 301 4.59 8.27 34.19
C LYS A 301 3.44 8.92 33.43
N ALA A 302 2.81 9.95 34.00
CA ALA A 302 1.76 10.71 33.33
C ALA A 302 2.33 11.52 32.14
N THR A 303 3.52 12.11 32.28
CA THR A 303 4.17 12.83 31.18
C THR A 303 4.68 11.86 30.11
N LYS A 304 5.17 10.67 30.48
CA LYS A 304 5.51 9.58 29.54
C LYS A 304 4.31 9.15 28.72
N MET A 305 3.12 9.13 29.32
CA MET A 305 1.88 8.82 28.61
C MET A 305 1.57 9.85 27.52
N GLU A 306 1.68 11.15 27.85
CA GLU A 306 1.52 12.23 26.88
C GLU A 306 2.59 12.18 25.77
N MET A 307 3.83 11.82 26.13
CA MET A 307 4.91 11.61 25.16
C MET A 307 4.65 10.42 24.24
N PHE A 308 4.07 9.32 24.74
CA PHE A 308 3.63 8.21 23.91
C PHE A 308 2.51 8.62 22.96
N ASP A 309 1.55 9.44 23.39
CA ASP A 309 0.47 9.90 22.52
C ASP A 309 1.02 10.81 21.40
N SER A 310 1.95 11.72 21.71
CA SER A 310 2.65 12.54 20.70
C SER A 310 3.50 11.70 19.74
N LEU A 311 4.17 10.66 20.24
CA LEU A 311 4.95 9.73 19.43
C LEU A 311 4.07 8.90 18.50
N LEU A 312 2.92 8.42 18.98
CA LEU A 312 1.96 7.69 18.16
C LEU A 312 1.29 8.59 17.11
N GLU A 313 1.06 9.86 17.41
CA GLU A 313 0.60 10.84 16.43
C GLU A 313 1.64 11.03 15.30
N ALA A 314 2.92 11.25 15.66
CA ALA A 314 3.99 11.41 14.68
C ALA A 314 4.19 10.16 13.79
N TYR A 315 4.19 8.96 14.38
CA TYR A 315 4.26 7.72 13.62
C TYR A 315 2.97 7.43 12.82
N GLY A 316 1.80 7.85 13.33
CA GLY A 316 0.52 7.73 12.64
C GLY A 316 0.44 8.60 11.38
N ASP A 317 0.96 9.83 11.46
CA ASP A 317 1.11 10.69 10.29
C ASP A 317 2.09 10.07 9.28
N ALA A 318 3.25 9.58 9.74
CA ALA A 318 4.22 8.92 8.88
C ALA A 318 3.65 7.67 8.18
N GLU A 319 2.86 6.84 8.89
CA GLU A 319 2.21 5.64 8.33
C GLU A 319 1.21 6.01 7.24
N ARG A 320 0.38 7.03 7.47
CA ARG A 320 -0.59 7.52 6.50
C ARG A 320 0.08 8.06 5.24
N PHE A 321 1.14 8.86 5.40
CA PHE A 321 1.91 9.37 4.28
C PHE A 321 2.60 8.25 3.49
N ALA A 322 3.24 7.30 4.18
CA ALA A 322 3.87 6.15 3.54
C ALA A 322 2.85 5.29 2.77
N LYS A 323 1.68 5.03 3.36
CA LYS A 323 0.60 4.26 2.74
C LYS A 323 0.03 4.93 1.50
N ASN A 324 -0.17 6.26 1.55
CA ASN A 324 -0.62 7.03 0.41
C ASN A 324 0.43 7.03 -0.71
N ALA A 325 1.71 7.21 -0.37
CA ALA A 325 2.80 7.15 -1.34
C ALA A 325 2.89 5.77 -2.03
N VAL A 326 2.76 4.68 -1.28
CA VAL A 326 2.71 3.31 -1.85
C VAL A 326 1.53 3.17 -2.82
N LYS A 327 0.35 3.70 -2.45
CA LYS A 327 -0.83 3.63 -3.32
C LYS A 327 -0.65 4.44 -4.60
N GLU A 328 -0.12 5.64 -4.52
CA GLU A 328 0.15 6.49 -5.69
C GLU A 328 1.19 5.85 -6.62
N ASP A 329 2.22 5.24 -6.06
CA ASP A 329 3.24 4.50 -6.82
C ASP A 329 2.65 3.24 -7.49
N MET A 330 1.78 2.49 -6.79
CA MET A 330 1.02 1.38 -7.40
C MET A 330 0.16 1.84 -8.59
N GLU A 331 -0.49 3.00 -8.47
CA GLU A 331 -1.30 3.57 -9.56
C GLU A 331 -0.42 4.07 -10.73
N ALA A 332 0.78 4.58 -10.44
CA ALA A 332 1.74 5.02 -11.45
C ALA A 332 2.36 3.84 -12.21
N THR A 333 2.85 2.83 -11.49
CA THR A 333 3.47 1.61 -12.04
C THR A 333 2.47 0.76 -12.85
N ALA A 334 1.18 0.80 -12.51
CA ALA A 334 0.14 0.16 -13.31
C ALA A 334 0.02 0.72 -14.74
N LYS A 335 0.38 2.00 -14.94
CA LYS A 335 0.33 2.67 -16.25
C LYS A 335 1.63 2.50 -17.02
N VAL A 336 2.78 2.57 -16.33
CA VAL A 336 4.12 2.51 -16.93
C VAL A 336 5.00 1.63 -16.07
N LYS A 337 5.45 0.48 -16.60
CA LYS A 337 6.38 -0.41 -15.91
C LYS A 337 7.80 -0.21 -16.46
N SER A 338 8.75 0.10 -15.58
CA SER A 338 10.19 0.07 -15.84
C SER A 338 10.91 -0.67 -14.71
N SER A 339 12.10 -1.20 -14.99
CA SER A 339 12.89 -1.94 -13.98
C SER A 339 13.31 -1.06 -12.81
N LYS A 340 13.62 0.22 -13.04
CA LYS A 340 13.92 1.19 -11.98
C LYS A 340 12.68 1.55 -11.15
N SER A 341 11.51 1.64 -11.80
CA SER A 341 10.25 1.89 -11.10
C SER A 341 9.88 0.75 -10.16
N GLU A 342 10.12 -0.50 -10.55
CA GLU A 342 9.90 -1.67 -9.68
C GLU A 342 10.79 -1.63 -8.43
N GLN A 343 12.05 -1.19 -8.57
CA GLN A 343 12.97 -1.03 -7.45
C GLN A 343 12.54 0.10 -6.51
N ILE A 344 12.00 1.20 -7.05
CA ILE A 344 11.41 2.29 -6.26
C ILE A 344 10.17 1.79 -5.48
N SER A 345 9.31 0.99 -6.11
CA SER A 345 8.16 0.39 -5.44
C SER A 345 8.56 -0.55 -4.29
N THR A 346 9.63 -1.35 -4.47
CA THR A 346 10.13 -2.20 -3.39
C THR A 346 10.72 -1.40 -2.25
N ASP A 347 11.50 -0.35 -2.57
CA ASP A 347 12.09 0.56 -1.59
C ASP A 347 10.99 1.25 -0.76
N LEU A 348 9.94 1.74 -1.41
CA LEU A 348 8.84 2.44 -0.76
C LEU A 348 7.99 1.52 0.12
N ASN A 349 7.72 0.28 -0.33
CA ASN A 349 7.07 -0.73 0.50
C ASN A 349 7.91 -1.10 1.73
N PHE A 350 9.23 -1.17 1.59
CA PHE A 350 10.12 -1.40 2.72
C PHE A 350 10.03 -0.26 3.75
N VAL A 351 10.04 1.00 3.30
CA VAL A 351 9.87 2.16 4.18
C VAL A 351 8.50 2.15 4.88
N TYR A 352 7.42 1.83 4.16
CA TYR A 352 6.10 1.65 4.77
C TYR A 352 6.09 0.57 5.85
N ASN A 353 6.65 -0.61 5.57
CA ASN A 353 6.71 -1.69 6.54
C ASN A 353 7.55 -1.32 7.77
N TYR A 354 8.66 -0.59 7.59
CA TYR A 354 9.45 -0.05 8.69
C TYR A 354 8.61 0.89 9.58
N VAL A 355 7.93 1.88 8.98
CA VAL A 355 7.11 2.83 9.73
C VAL A 355 5.95 2.14 10.43
N ALA A 356 5.25 1.23 9.73
CA ALA A 356 4.15 0.46 10.29
C ALA A 356 4.59 -0.45 11.45
N TYR A 357 5.73 -1.15 11.30
CA TYR A 357 6.30 -1.98 12.36
C TYR A 357 6.61 -1.15 13.61
N ASN A 358 7.26 0.01 13.45
CA ASN A 358 7.59 0.90 14.56
C ASN A 358 6.32 1.46 15.22
N TYR A 359 5.36 1.96 14.45
CA TYR A 359 4.08 2.45 14.95
C TYR A 359 3.35 1.40 15.80
N LEU A 360 3.19 0.18 15.26
CA LEU A 360 2.50 -0.91 15.95
C LEU A 360 3.26 -1.37 17.19
N SER A 361 4.60 -1.43 17.13
CA SER A 361 5.44 -1.81 18.26
C SER A 361 5.34 -0.80 19.41
N ARG A 362 5.34 0.50 19.10
CA ARG A 362 5.19 1.57 20.08
C ARG A 362 3.77 1.63 20.65
N ARG A 363 2.75 1.30 19.83
CA ARG A 363 1.36 1.14 20.29
C ARG A 363 1.22 0.02 21.32
N ILE A 364 1.93 -1.09 21.11
CA ILE A 364 1.99 -2.19 22.09
C ILE A 364 2.67 -1.73 23.38
N GLN A 365 3.81 -1.03 23.31
CA GLN A 365 4.49 -0.49 24.51
C GLN A 365 3.57 0.40 25.35
N ARG A 366 2.85 1.33 24.70
CA ARG A 366 1.87 2.20 25.36
C ARG A 366 0.74 1.40 26.04
N ASN A 367 0.23 0.36 25.38
CA ASN A 367 -0.80 -0.50 25.98
C ASN A 367 -0.27 -1.33 27.16
N LEU A 368 0.97 -1.80 27.11
CA LEU A 368 1.60 -2.53 28.22
C LEU A 368 1.84 -1.62 29.43
N MET A 369 2.25 -0.38 29.21
CA MET A 369 2.39 0.63 30.28
C MET A 369 1.05 0.90 30.98
N LEU A 370 -0.06 0.95 30.23
CA LEU A 370 -1.40 1.04 30.81
C LEU A 370 -1.77 -0.21 31.62
N VAL A 371 -1.41 -1.41 31.15
CA VAL A 371 -1.61 -2.64 31.92
C VAL A 371 -0.85 -2.57 33.25
N ASP A 372 0.39 -2.09 33.24
CA ASP A 372 1.19 -1.94 34.47
C ASP A 372 0.57 -0.93 35.44
N SER A 373 0.03 0.19 34.92
CA SER A 373 -0.69 1.16 35.76
C SER A 373 -1.92 0.55 36.44
N LEU A 374 -2.75 -0.18 35.69
CA LEU A 374 -3.94 -0.86 36.22
C LEU A 374 -3.58 -1.98 37.20
N ARG A 375 -2.46 -2.66 36.95
CA ARG A 375 -1.94 -3.70 37.86
C ARG A 375 -1.51 -3.10 39.19
N HIS A 376 -0.82 -1.95 39.19
CA HIS A 376 -0.46 -1.26 40.43
C HIS A 376 -1.68 -0.80 41.22
N GLU A 377 -2.73 -0.31 40.55
CA GLU A 377 -3.99 0.04 41.24
C GLU A 377 -4.65 -1.19 41.88
N LEU A 378 -4.63 -2.35 41.21
CA LEU A 378 -5.14 -3.61 41.76
C LEU A 378 -4.36 -4.10 42.99
N GLU A 379 -3.06 -3.78 43.09
CA GLU A 379 -2.21 -4.13 44.22
C GLU A 379 -2.41 -3.18 45.42
N GLN A 380 -2.85 -1.94 45.21
CA GLN A 380 -3.06 -0.96 46.29
C GLN A 380 -4.46 -1.02 46.91
N GLU A 381 -5.50 -1.33 46.12
CA GLU A 381 -6.89 -1.31 46.58
C GLU A 381 -7.39 -2.65 47.13
N HIS A 382 -7.11 -2.92 48.41
CA HIS A 382 -7.51 -4.18 49.08
C HIS A 382 -8.96 -4.19 49.63
N SER A 383 -9.72 -3.08 49.55
CA SER A 383 -11.05 -2.95 50.19
C SER A 383 -12.24 -2.81 49.23
N GLU A 384 -12.02 -2.91 47.92
CA GLU A 384 -13.07 -2.68 46.93
C GLU A 384 -13.86 -3.96 46.56
N GLY A 385 -15.14 -3.79 46.18
CA GLY A 385 -16.03 -4.91 45.91
C GLY A 385 -15.64 -5.74 44.69
N ALA A 386 -15.95 -7.05 44.71
CA ALA A 386 -15.59 -8.01 43.66
C ALA A 386 -15.98 -7.59 42.22
N ARG A 387 -17.08 -6.83 42.05
CA ARG A 387 -17.51 -6.31 40.74
C ARG A 387 -16.57 -5.24 40.18
N PHE A 388 -16.00 -4.40 41.04
CA PHE A 388 -15.06 -3.35 40.63
C PHE A 388 -13.72 -3.95 40.19
N ILE A 389 -13.19 -4.89 40.99
CA ILE A 389 -11.98 -5.64 40.66
C ILE A 389 -12.16 -6.43 39.35
N CYS A 390 -13.33 -7.04 39.14
CA CYS A 390 -13.66 -7.71 37.89
C CYS A 390 -13.68 -6.74 36.69
N GLY A 391 -14.16 -5.51 36.89
CA GLY A 391 -14.12 -4.45 35.87
C GLY A 391 -12.69 -4.10 35.46
N LYS A 392 -11.79 -3.90 36.43
CA LYS A 392 -10.36 -3.65 36.17
C LYS A 392 -9.69 -4.79 35.41
N TYR A 393 -9.97 -6.05 35.77
CA TYR A 393 -9.47 -7.19 34.99
C TYR A 393 -10.03 -7.22 33.55
N GLN A 394 -11.29 -6.84 33.36
CA GLN A 394 -11.88 -6.76 32.02
C GLN A 394 -11.17 -5.71 31.17
N ASP A 395 -10.80 -4.56 31.75
CA ASP A 395 -10.07 -3.50 31.04
C ASP A 395 -8.63 -3.92 30.70
N ILE A 396 -7.96 -4.65 31.59
CA ILE A 396 -6.66 -5.29 31.28
C ILE A 396 -6.79 -6.27 30.11
N VAL A 397 -7.85 -7.10 30.09
CA VAL A 397 -8.08 -8.05 28.99
C VAL A 397 -8.30 -7.32 27.67
N LYS A 398 -9.04 -6.20 27.65
CA LYS A 398 -9.20 -5.36 26.44
C LYS A 398 -7.86 -4.80 25.95
N LEU A 399 -6.99 -4.36 26.85
CA LEU A 399 -5.65 -3.89 26.48
C LEU A 399 -4.82 -5.01 25.84
N TYR A 400 -4.86 -6.23 26.37
CA TYR A 400 -4.20 -7.37 25.73
C TYR A 400 -4.85 -7.79 24.40
N ASP A 401 -6.17 -7.65 24.25
CA ASP A 401 -6.84 -7.83 22.96
C ASP A 401 -6.30 -6.83 21.91
N ASN A 402 -6.10 -5.56 22.30
CA ASN A 402 -5.47 -4.56 21.42
C ASN A 402 -3.99 -4.88 21.12
N VAL A 403 -3.24 -5.42 22.08
CA VAL A 403 -1.85 -5.89 21.86
C VAL A 403 -1.84 -7.02 20.84
N LEU A 404 -2.72 -8.02 20.99
CA LEU A 404 -2.82 -9.15 20.06
C LEU A 404 -3.27 -8.70 18.66
N GLN A 405 -4.21 -7.75 18.57
CA GLN A 405 -4.59 -7.16 17.29
C GLN A 405 -3.38 -6.49 16.62
N SER A 406 -2.62 -5.69 17.37
CA SER A 406 -1.41 -5.04 16.85
C SER A 406 -0.36 -6.04 16.38
N LEU A 407 -0.14 -7.14 17.11
CA LEU A 407 0.80 -8.19 16.69
C LEU A 407 0.34 -8.95 15.44
N ASN A 408 -0.97 -9.17 15.28
CA ASN A 408 -1.50 -9.77 14.05
C ASN A 408 -1.34 -8.80 12.86
N GLU A 409 -1.56 -7.49 13.06
CA GLU A 409 -1.28 -6.47 12.02
C GLU A 409 0.22 -6.46 11.65
N ILE A 410 1.14 -6.61 12.61
CA ILE A 410 2.57 -6.75 12.33
C ILE A 410 2.84 -8.03 11.51
N LYS A 411 2.19 -9.15 11.85
CA LYS A 411 2.34 -10.43 11.12
C LYS A 411 1.90 -10.34 9.65
N GLU A 412 0.98 -9.43 9.34
CA GLU A 412 0.48 -9.22 7.97
C GLU A 412 1.40 -8.37 7.09
N LEU A 413 2.42 -7.70 7.65
CA LEU A 413 3.37 -6.87 6.89
C LEU A 413 4.23 -7.74 5.95
N SER A 414 4.46 -7.29 4.71
CA SER A 414 5.17 -8.09 3.71
C SER A 414 6.62 -8.38 4.12
N SER A 415 7.34 -7.38 4.66
CA SER A 415 8.71 -7.56 5.17
C SER A 415 8.80 -8.55 6.35
N VAL A 416 7.70 -8.85 7.04
CA VAL A 416 7.63 -9.87 8.08
C VAL A 416 7.37 -11.25 7.49
N GLN A 417 6.47 -11.34 6.51
CA GLN A 417 6.15 -12.60 5.83
C GLN A 417 7.33 -13.15 5.02
N ASP A 418 8.11 -12.26 4.42
CA ASP A 418 9.30 -12.63 3.64
C ASP A 418 10.44 -13.15 4.52
N ASN A 419 10.48 -12.75 5.80
CA ASN A 419 11.52 -13.12 6.76
C ASN A 419 11.04 -14.17 7.76
N LEU A 420 11.41 -15.43 7.55
CA LEU A 420 10.97 -16.54 8.40
C LEU A 420 11.33 -16.35 9.89
N THR A 421 12.52 -15.83 10.19
CA THR A 421 12.98 -15.58 11.57
C THR A 421 12.10 -14.55 12.28
N LEU A 422 11.80 -13.44 11.59
CA LEU A 422 10.92 -12.38 12.09
C LEU A 422 9.48 -12.87 12.28
N SER A 423 8.96 -13.66 11.35
CA SER A 423 7.64 -14.27 11.52
C SER A 423 7.59 -15.18 12.75
N GLN A 424 8.63 -15.95 13.03
CA GLN A 424 8.73 -16.80 14.22
C GLN A 424 8.84 -15.99 15.52
N GLU A 425 9.61 -14.88 15.51
CA GLU A 425 9.68 -13.92 16.62
C GLU A 425 8.30 -13.38 16.99
N ILE A 426 7.52 -12.94 15.98
CA ILE A 426 6.18 -12.39 16.20
C ILE A 426 5.21 -13.48 16.67
N ASP A 427 5.30 -14.70 16.13
CA ASP A 427 4.50 -15.82 16.60
C ASP A 427 4.78 -16.17 18.07
N ALA A 428 6.05 -16.14 18.49
CA ALA A 428 6.42 -16.31 19.90
C ALA A 428 5.78 -15.23 20.79
N LYS A 429 5.83 -13.95 20.36
CA LYS A 429 5.20 -12.83 21.07
C LYS A 429 3.68 -13.00 21.14
N ILE A 430 3.03 -13.43 20.06
CA ILE A 430 1.58 -13.69 20.02
C ILE A 430 1.21 -14.77 21.06
N TRP A 431 1.95 -15.87 21.13
CA TRP A 431 1.71 -16.91 22.14
C TRP A 431 1.91 -16.40 23.56
N TYR A 432 2.96 -15.60 23.79
CA TYR A 432 3.25 -15.00 25.09
C TYR A 432 2.13 -14.09 25.58
N PHE A 433 1.67 -13.14 24.75
CA PHE A 433 0.59 -12.23 25.13
C PHE A 433 -0.79 -12.92 25.19
N LYS A 434 -1.01 -14.00 24.44
CA LYS A 434 -2.20 -14.88 24.61
C LYS A 434 -2.22 -15.54 25.97
N ALA A 435 -1.07 -15.95 26.50
CA ALA A 435 -0.96 -16.52 27.84
C ALA A 435 -1.32 -15.48 28.92
N TRP A 436 -0.74 -14.28 28.84
CA TRP A 436 -1.08 -13.16 29.75
C TRP A 436 -2.57 -12.80 29.73
N ARG A 437 -3.14 -12.62 28.53
CA ARG A 437 -4.58 -12.37 28.38
C ARG A 437 -5.41 -13.43 29.09
N THR A 438 -5.10 -14.70 28.85
CA THR A 438 -5.86 -15.84 29.42
C THR A 438 -5.72 -15.89 30.94
N LEU A 439 -4.57 -15.51 31.49
CA LEU A 439 -4.35 -15.40 32.93
C LEU A 439 -5.26 -14.33 33.58
N TYR A 440 -5.40 -13.16 32.96
CA TYR A 440 -6.28 -12.11 33.50
C TYR A 440 -7.77 -12.45 33.35
N VAL A 441 -8.16 -13.12 32.28
CA VAL A 441 -9.52 -13.69 32.16
C VAL A 441 -9.77 -14.69 33.30
N ALA A 442 -8.83 -15.59 33.57
CA ALA A 442 -8.95 -16.55 34.67
C ALA A 442 -9.03 -15.85 36.04
N SER A 443 -8.29 -14.75 36.22
CA SER A 443 -8.30 -13.95 37.45
C SER A 443 -9.67 -13.29 37.68
N ALA A 444 -10.31 -12.79 36.62
CA ALA A 444 -11.68 -12.27 36.69
C ALA A 444 -12.69 -13.36 37.12
N TYR A 445 -12.60 -14.57 36.55
CA TYR A 445 -13.46 -15.69 36.96
C TYR A 445 -13.22 -16.14 38.40
N ALA A 446 -11.97 -16.10 38.88
CA ALA A 446 -11.64 -16.42 40.26
C ALA A 446 -12.28 -15.43 41.25
N VAL A 447 -12.30 -14.13 40.93
CA VAL A 447 -12.98 -13.10 41.73
C VAL A 447 -14.50 -13.29 41.77
N LEU A 448 -15.08 -13.85 40.70
CA LEU A 448 -16.50 -14.19 40.61
C LEU A 448 -16.86 -15.55 41.25
N ASN A 449 -15.92 -16.19 41.94
CA ASN A 449 -16.08 -17.48 42.60
C ASN A 449 -16.36 -18.66 41.65
N LYS A 450 -15.99 -18.53 40.37
CA LYS A 450 -16.08 -19.57 39.36
C LYS A 450 -14.75 -20.31 39.25
N ASP A 451 -14.46 -21.08 40.29
CA ASP A 451 -13.12 -21.63 40.53
C ASP A 451 -12.73 -22.70 39.49
N TRP A 452 -13.67 -23.49 38.97
CA TRP A 452 -13.38 -24.51 37.95
C TRP A 452 -13.03 -23.88 36.61
N GLU A 453 -13.81 -22.89 36.16
CA GLU A 453 -13.54 -22.12 34.95
C GLU A 453 -12.19 -21.41 35.04
N ALA A 454 -11.87 -20.82 36.20
CA ALA A 454 -10.56 -20.22 36.45
C ALA A 454 -9.42 -21.24 36.36
N ILE A 455 -9.55 -22.43 36.96
CA ILE A 455 -8.52 -23.49 36.90
C ILE A 455 -8.34 -23.99 35.46
N SER A 456 -9.42 -24.20 34.71
CA SER A 456 -9.35 -24.62 33.31
C SER A 456 -8.66 -23.58 32.44
N LEU A 457 -8.98 -22.29 32.61
CA LEU A 457 -8.35 -21.20 31.88
C LEU A 457 -6.86 -21.04 32.22
N LEU A 458 -6.46 -21.23 33.49
CA LEU A 458 -5.05 -21.26 33.89
C LEU A 458 -4.31 -22.47 33.28
N GLY A 459 -4.99 -23.60 33.09
CA GLY A 459 -4.48 -24.72 32.31
C GLY A 459 -4.15 -24.32 30.87
N ARG A 460 -5.07 -23.65 30.20
CA ARG A 460 -4.89 -23.14 28.83
C ARG A 460 -3.82 -22.05 28.73
N ALA A 461 -3.72 -21.16 29.72
CA ALA A 461 -2.65 -20.16 29.79
C ALA A 461 -1.26 -20.81 29.85
N ARG A 462 -1.13 -21.93 30.58
CA ARG A 462 0.11 -22.72 30.64
C ARG A 462 0.46 -23.34 29.29
N GLU A 463 -0.53 -23.86 28.56
CA GLU A 463 -0.31 -24.41 27.20
C GLU A 463 0.21 -23.33 26.25
N TYR A 464 -0.38 -22.13 26.27
CA TYR A 464 0.11 -21.00 25.49
C TYR A 464 1.52 -20.57 25.88
N ASN A 465 1.84 -20.53 27.17
CA ASN A 465 3.19 -20.21 27.62
C ASN A 465 4.23 -21.27 27.20
N SER A 466 3.83 -22.55 27.18
CA SER A 466 4.67 -23.63 26.66
C SER A 466 4.91 -23.51 25.15
N GLN A 467 3.90 -23.09 24.38
CA GLN A 467 4.05 -22.80 22.95
C GLN A 467 4.95 -21.59 22.72
N ALA A 468 4.82 -20.54 23.52
CA ALA A 468 5.70 -19.37 23.49
C ALA A 468 7.16 -19.76 23.75
N ARG A 469 7.41 -20.60 24.77
CA ARG A 469 8.75 -21.14 25.05
C ARG A 469 9.32 -21.94 23.89
N SER A 470 8.51 -22.82 23.30
CA SER A 470 8.94 -23.63 22.15
C SER A 470 9.28 -22.74 20.94
N ALA A 471 8.45 -21.74 20.63
CA ALA A 471 8.70 -20.81 19.54
C ALA A 471 9.95 -19.96 19.81
N LEU A 472 10.13 -19.47 21.04
CA LEU A 472 11.31 -18.68 21.43
C LEU A 472 12.61 -19.49 21.37
N SER A 473 12.56 -20.81 21.66
CA SER A 473 13.73 -21.70 21.55
C SER A 473 14.22 -21.91 20.11
N GLN A 474 13.36 -21.64 19.12
CA GLN A 474 13.70 -21.72 17.69
C GLN A 474 14.25 -20.41 17.15
N VAL A 475 14.05 -19.31 17.88
CA VAL A 475 14.48 -17.96 17.52
C VAL A 475 15.89 -17.72 18.07
N ALA A 476 16.81 -17.26 17.20
CA ALA A 476 18.16 -16.89 17.59
C ALA A 476 18.18 -15.56 18.39
N VAL A 477 19.37 -15.10 18.80
CA VAL A 477 19.57 -13.88 19.61
C VAL A 477 18.70 -12.72 19.13
N PRO A 478 17.99 -12.00 20.03
CA PRO A 478 17.14 -10.87 19.65
C PRO A 478 17.95 -9.80 18.90
N ASP A 479 17.38 -9.32 17.79
CA ASP A 479 17.98 -8.27 16.98
C ASP A 479 18.01 -6.92 17.73
N LYS A 480 19.00 -6.08 17.45
CA LYS A 480 19.18 -4.77 18.08
C LYS A 480 18.03 -3.80 17.76
N ASP A 481 17.39 -4.01 16.62
CA ASP A 481 16.27 -3.19 16.13
C ASP A 481 14.91 -3.67 16.69
N ASP A 482 14.89 -4.68 17.56
CA ASP A 482 13.65 -5.17 18.17
C ASP A 482 13.23 -4.31 19.38
N ILE A 483 12.15 -3.57 19.19
CA ILE A 483 11.55 -2.67 20.19
C ILE A 483 10.81 -3.45 21.29
N LEU A 484 10.37 -4.69 21.00
CA LEU A 484 9.56 -5.52 21.89
C LEU A 484 10.27 -6.84 22.17
N VAL A 485 11.32 -6.80 22.97
CA VAL A 485 12.08 -8.01 23.34
C VAL A 485 11.28 -8.79 24.39
N VAL A 486 10.97 -10.06 24.09
CA VAL A 486 10.44 -11.03 25.08
C VAL A 486 11.55 -12.01 25.41
N THR A 487 12.01 -12.01 26.65
CA THR A 487 13.14 -12.87 27.06
C THR A 487 12.68 -14.24 27.58
N SER A 488 13.56 -15.24 27.52
CA SER A 488 13.28 -16.57 28.12
C SER A 488 13.00 -16.47 29.62
N LYS A 489 13.60 -15.48 30.30
CA LYS A 489 13.36 -15.21 31.72
C LYS A 489 11.92 -14.75 31.97
N GLU A 490 11.39 -13.83 31.17
CA GLU A 490 10.01 -13.36 31.28
C GLU A 490 8.98 -14.48 31.04
N VAL A 491 9.29 -15.42 30.13
CA VAL A 491 8.45 -16.61 29.87
C VAL A 491 8.45 -17.56 31.08
N GLU A 492 9.60 -17.73 31.75
CA GLU A 492 9.72 -18.50 32.98
C GLU A 492 9.02 -17.83 34.16
N GLU A 493 9.14 -16.51 34.31
CA GLU A 493 8.42 -15.73 35.30
C GLU A 493 6.91 -15.87 35.12
N LEU A 494 6.40 -15.76 33.89
CA LEU A 494 4.99 -16.00 33.59
C LEU A 494 4.56 -17.44 33.94
N GLU A 495 5.41 -18.44 33.71
CA GLU A 495 5.07 -19.82 34.12
C GLU A 495 4.92 -19.93 35.64
N ASN A 496 5.82 -19.29 36.39
CA ASN A 496 5.77 -19.27 37.85
C ASN A 496 4.51 -18.55 38.36
N ILE A 497 4.12 -17.44 37.72
CA ILE A 497 2.88 -16.72 38.04
C ILE A 497 1.65 -17.60 37.71
N ILE A 498 1.58 -18.22 36.53
CA ILE A 498 0.47 -19.13 36.18
C ILE A 498 0.36 -20.27 37.20
N ARG A 499 1.50 -20.84 37.61
CA ARG A 499 1.55 -21.91 38.62
C ARG A 499 1.04 -21.42 39.99
N SER A 500 1.47 -20.25 40.44
CA SER A 500 1.05 -19.69 41.73
C SER A 500 -0.45 -19.40 41.77
N TYR A 501 -1.00 -18.79 40.71
CA TYR A 501 -2.43 -18.53 40.57
C TYR A 501 -3.25 -19.83 40.52
N ARG A 502 -2.74 -20.87 39.86
CA ARG A 502 -3.40 -22.18 39.82
C ARG A 502 -3.43 -22.86 41.18
N CYS A 503 -2.34 -22.78 41.95
CA CYS A 503 -2.32 -23.26 43.33
C CYS A 503 -3.31 -22.48 44.21
N LYS A 504 -3.37 -21.15 44.07
CA LYS A 504 -4.32 -20.29 44.79
C LYS A 504 -5.77 -20.63 44.45
N ALA A 505 -6.10 -20.80 43.17
CA ALA A 505 -7.45 -21.16 42.72
C ALA A 505 -7.88 -22.56 43.21
N ARG A 506 -6.95 -23.54 43.23
CA ARG A 506 -7.23 -24.87 43.80
C ARG A 506 -7.43 -24.82 45.31
N ALA A 507 -6.58 -24.09 46.03
CA ALA A 507 -6.69 -23.96 47.48
C ALA A 507 -8.00 -23.27 47.90
N THR A 508 -8.41 -22.21 47.19
CA THR A 508 -9.68 -21.51 47.42
C THR A 508 -10.88 -22.39 47.14
N TRP A 509 -10.84 -23.20 46.07
CA TRP A 509 -11.86 -24.21 45.81
C TRP A 509 -11.97 -25.23 46.95
N HIS A 510 -10.83 -25.80 47.38
CA HIS A 510 -10.81 -26.75 48.50
C HIS A 510 -11.30 -26.12 49.80
N LEU A 511 -10.95 -24.87 50.12
CA LEU A 511 -11.41 -24.19 51.33
C LEU A 511 -12.93 -24.01 51.34
N ARG A 512 -13.54 -23.70 50.19
CA ARG A 512 -15.00 -23.53 50.06
C ARG A 512 -15.76 -24.85 50.17
N HIS A 513 -15.20 -25.93 49.65
CA HIS A 513 -15.86 -27.23 49.60
C HIS A 513 -15.54 -28.09 50.85
N SER A 514 -14.38 -27.92 51.46
CA SER A 514 -13.96 -28.63 52.68
C SER A 514 -14.81 -28.28 53.92
N GLY A 515 -15.52 -27.16 53.93
CA GLY A 515 -16.47 -26.80 55.00
C GLY A 515 -17.82 -27.52 54.91
N SER A 516 -18.13 -28.20 53.80
CA SER A 516 -19.38 -28.94 53.59
C SER A 516 -19.27 -30.42 53.97
N ASP A 517 -18.05 -30.96 54.05
CA ASP A 517 -17.79 -32.40 54.12
C ASP A 517 -17.84 -33.02 55.53
N ASP A 518 -17.85 -32.22 56.60
CA ASP A 518 -18.00 -32.77 57.97
C ASP A 518 -19.36 -33.47 58.17
N SER A 519 -20.36 -33.09 57.37
CA SER A 519 -21.68 -33.74 57.34
C SER A 519 -21.76 -34.99 56.44
N ASP A 520 -20.78 -35.18 55.54
CA ASP A 520 -20.80 -36.26 54.56
C ASP A 520 -19.87 -37.42 54.96
N VAL A 521 -18.76 -37.13 55.65
CA VAL A 521 -17.90 -38.17 56.25
C VAL A 521 -18.60 -38.86 57.42
N THR A 522 -19.38 -38.13 58.23
CA THR A 522 -20.17 -38.69 59.33
C THR A 522 -21.34 -39.55 58.83
N LYS A 523 -21.97 -39.18 57.70
CA LYS A 523 -22.99 -40.02 57.02
C LYS A 523 -22.38 -41.28 56.41
N LYS A 524 -21.25 -41.15 55.71
CA LYS A 524 -20.51 -42.31 55.15
C LYS A 524 -19.96 -43.26 56.21
N LEU A 525 -19.63 -42.76 57.41
CA LEU A 525 -19.25 -43.59 58.54
C LEU A 525 -20.47 -44.29 59.19
N GLY A 526 -21.65 -43.65 59.16
CA GLY A 526 -22.91 -44.26 59.58
C GLY A 526 -23.33 -45.44 58.70
N GLU A 527 -23.07 -45.38 57.39
CA GLU A 527 -23.37 -46.45 56.43
C GLU A 527 -22.42 -47.67 56.51
N LEU A 528 -21.35 -47.58 57.31
CA LEU A 528 -20.42 -48.70 57.57
C LEU A 528 -20.76 -49.48 58.86
N THR A 529 -21.92 -49.22 59.48
CA THR A 529 -22.41 -50.08 60.57
C THR A 529 -22.87 -51.42 60.01
N ILE A 530 -22.07 -52.45 60.28
CA ILE A 530 -22.34 -53.85 59.94
C ILE A 530 -23.44 -54.36 60.87
N ASP A 531 -24.70 -54.24 60.43
CA ASP A 531 -25.78 -55.08 60.96
C ASP A 531 -25.99 -56.27 60.00
N GLU A 532 -25.30 -57.36 60.32
CA GLU A 532 -25.58 -58.70 59.77
C GLU A 532 -26.96 -59.18 60.24
N ARG A 533 -28.04 -58.75 59.60
CA ARG A 533 -29.36 -59.43 59.67
C ARG A 533 -30.37 -58.83 58.71
N SER A 534 -30.35 -59.31 57.46
CA SER A 534 -31.55 -59.64 56.68
C SER A 534 -31.18 -59.93 55.22
N LYS A 535 -30.60 -61.11 54.98
CA LYS A 535 -30.68 -61.76 53.67
C LYS A 535 -31.89 -62.71 53.68
N SER A 536 -33.02 -62.23 53.20
CA SER A 536 -34.00 -63.05 52.47
C SER A 536 -35.17 -62.18 52.03
N ASP A 537 -35.48 -62.27 50.74
CA ASP A 537 -36.74 -61.90 50.10
C ASP A 537 -36.95 -60.42 49.75
N VAL A 538 -36.44 -60.00 48.58
CA VAL A 538 -37.28 -59.63 47.41
C VAL A 538 -36.44 -59.85 46.14
N LYS A 539 -36.80 -60.88 45.36
CA LYS A 539 -36.48 -60.98 43.94
C LYS A 539 -37.41 -60.03 43.19
N GLU A 540 -36.98 -58.81 42.92
CA GLU A 540 -37.47 -58.03 41.78
C GLU A 540 -36.27 -57.75 40.88
N ILE A 541 -36.27 -58.51 39.78
CA ILE A 541 -35.41 -58.31 38.63
C ILE A 541 -35.90 -57.01 37.99
N ILE A 542 -35.23 -55.90 38.28
CA ILE A 542 -35.29 -54.72 37.41
C ILE A 542 -34.32 -55.00 36.28
N GLU A 543 -34.81 -55.51 35.16
CA GLU A 543 -34.08 -55.46 33.90
C GLU A 543 -33.87 -53.98 33.56
N GLU A 544 -32.69 -53.45 33.88
CA GLU A 544 -32.33 -52.09 33.49
C GLU A 544 -32.24 -52.00 31.95
N SER A 545 -32.96 -51.05 31.36
CA SER A 545 -32.82 -50.68 29.94
C SER A 545 -31.33 -50.47 29.60
N PRO A 546 -30.88 -50.89 28.40
CA PRO A 546 -29.46 -50.83 28.06
C PRO A 546 -28.93 -49.40 28.16
N LEU A 547 -27.65 -49.26 28.50
CA LEU A 547 -27.04 -47.96 28.77
C LEU A 547 -27.25 -46.95 27.63
N ILE A 548 -27.31 -47.42 26.38
CA ILE A 548 -27.53 -46.57 25.20
C ILE A 548 -28.83 -45.76 25.24
N GLU A 549 -29.87 -46.23 25.93
CA GLU A 549 -31.16 -45.53 26.04
C GLU A 549 -31.19 -44.53 27.21
N ARG A 550 -30.21 -44.61 28.12
CA ARG A 550 -30.12 -43.81 29.34
C ARG A 550 -28.81 -43.05 29.49
N LEU A 551 -28.18 -42.65 28.37
CA LEU A 551 -26.91 -41.89 28.36
C LEU A 551 -26.94 -40.58 29.17
N ASN A 552 -28.13 -40.07 29.46
CA ASN A 552 -28.34 -38.84 30.24
C ASN A 552 -28.36 -39.08 31.76
N GLN A 553 -28.28 -40.34 32.22
CA GLN A 553 -28.30 -40.72 33.63
C GLN A 553 -26.98 -41.39 34.00
N TYR A 554 -26.40 -40.98 35.13
CA TYR A 554 -25.15 -41.57 35.61
C TYR A 554 -25.43 -42.97 36.20
N PRO A 555 -24.83 -44.05 35.67
CA PRO A 555 -25.14 -45.40 36.14
C PRO A 555 -24.40 -45.68 37.45
N SER A 556 -25.15 -45.82 38.55
CA SER A 556 -24.61 -46.08 39.89
C SER A 556 -24.21 -47.55 40.13
N ASN A 557 -24.62 -48.48 39.26
CA ASN A 557 -24.47 -49.93 39.48
C ASN A 557 -24.09 -50.66 38.17
N LEU A 558 -22.94 -50.29 37.57
CA LEU A 558 -22.33 -51.06 36.49
C LEU A 558 -21.46 -52.18 37.07
N THR A 559 -21.94 -53.42 36.99
CA THR A 559 -21.12 -54.60 37.31
C THR A 559 -20.27 -54.98 36.08
N MET A 560 -18.95 -55.09 36.25
CA MET A 560 -18.01 -55.36 35.14
C MET A 560 -18.22 -56.70 34.43
N ASN A 561 -18.97 -57.63 35.04
CA ASN A 561 -19.11 -58.99 34.53
C ASN A 561 -20.19 -59.15 33.46
N ASN A 562 -21.15 -58.22 33.32
CA ASN A 562 -22.10 -58.21 32.19
C ASN A 562 -22.83 -56.85 32.04
N PRO A 563 -22.13 -55.77 31.63
CA PRO A 563 -22.81 -54.50 31.40
C PRO A 563 -23.71 -54.62 30.17
N GLN A 564 -25.03 -54.55 30.36
CA GLN A 564 -26.01 -54.52 29.27
C GLN A 564 -25.93 -53.15 28.58
N LEU A 565 -24.94 -52.99 27.69
CA LEU A 565 -24.62 -51.71 27.04
C LEU A 565 -25.60 -51.38 25.90
N ILE A 566 -25.94 -52.39 25.11
CA ILE A 566 -26.82 -52.32 23.93
C ILE A 566 -27.69 -53.58 23.87
N HIS A 567 -28.84 -53.51 23.19
CA HIS A 567 -29.56 -54.72 22.79
C HIS A 567 -28.77 -55.45 21.70
N PHE A 568 -28.50 -56.74 21.91
CA PHE A 568 -27.81 -57.59 20.94
C PHE A 568 -28.51 -58.95 20.79
N PRO A 569 -28.86 -59.39 19.56
CA PRO A 569 -28.65 -58.71 18.28
C PRO A 569 -29.50 -57.43 18.15
N PRO A 570 -29.02 -56.41 17.40
CA PRO A 570 -29.72 -55.13 17.30
C PRO A 570 -31.09 -55.30 16.63
N GLU A 571 -32.11 -54.65 17.16
CA GLU A 571 -33.43 -54.63 16.54
C GLU A 571 -33.40 -53.79 15.25
N PHE A 572 -33.95 -54.33 14.16
CA PHE A 572 -34.04 -53.62 12.89
C PHE A 572 -35.04 -52.46 13.01
N THR A 573 -34.55 -51.23 12.91
CA THR A 573 -35.39 -50.04 12.85
C THR A 573 -35.41 -49.47 11.42
N PRO A 574 -36.57 -49.03 10.91
CA PRO A 574 -36.65 -48.42 9.59
C PRO A 574 -35.95 -47.05 9.62
N ILE A 575 -34.85 -46.93 8.86
CA ILE A 575 -34.15 -45.65 8.67
C ILE A 575 -34.90 -44.87 7.58
N PRO A 576 -35.51 -43.70 7.88
CA PRO A 576 -36.08 -42.88 6.82
C PRO A 576 -34.96 -42.37 5.91
N ALA A 577 -35.11 -42.58 4.61
CA ALA A 577 -34.23 -41.98 3.62
C ALA A 577 -34.23 -40.46 3.80
N LYS A 578 -33.05 -39.85 3.71
CA LYS A 578 -32.83 -38.41 3.86
C LYS A 578 -33.94 -37.64 3.12
N PRO A 579 -34.75 -36.80 3.79
CA PRO A 579 -35.86 -36.12 3.14
C PRO A 579 -35.34 -35.25 2.00
N LEU A 580 -36.02 -35.29 0.86
CA LEU A 580 -35.70 -34.45 -0.29
C LEU A 580 -35.93 -32.99 0.09
N PHE A 581 -34.85 -32.26 0.32
CA PHE A 581 -34.87 -30.83 0.58
C PHE A 581 -34.63 -30.09 -0.74
N PHE A 582 -35.64 -29.38 -1.22
CA PHE A 582 -35.50 -28.52 -2.38
C PHE A 582 -35.21 -27.10 -1.94
N ASP A 583 -34.20 -26.47 -2.52
CA ASP A 583 -33.93 -25.05 -2.32
C ASP A 583 -34.95 -24.23 -3.13
N ILE A 584 -36.08 -23.91 -2.49
CA ILE A 584 -37.15 -23.11 -3.09
C ILE A 584 -36.72 -21.64 -3.19
N ALA A 585 -35.75 -21.19 -2.39
CA ALA A 585 -35.29 -19.80 -2.41
C ALA A 585 -34.61 -19.45 -3.73
N PHE A 586 -33.94 -20.42 -4.37
CA PHE A 586 -33.36 -20.25 -5.71
C PHE A 586 -34.42 -19.85 -6.75
N ASN A 587 -35.63 -20.40 -6.68
CA ASN A 587 -36.72 -20.06 -7.61
C ASN A 587 -37.25 -18.62 -7.43
N HIS A 588 -36.90 -17.97 -6.32
CA HIS A 588 -37.30 -16.59 -6.01
C HIS A 588 -36.17 -15.58 -6.25
N VAL A 589 -35.02 -16.01 -6.76
CA VAL A 589 -33.94 -15.12 -7.19
C VAL A 589 -34.28 -14.58 -8.57
N ASP A 590 -35.06 -13.49 -8.60
CA ASP A 590 -35.38 -12.77 -9.82
C ASP A 590 -34.62 -11.44 -9.93
N PHE A 591 -34.40 -11.02 -11.18
CA PHE A 591 -33.84 -9.72 -11.47
C PHE A 591 -34.81 -8.59 -11.06
N PRO A 592 -34.32 -7.49 -10.46
CA PRO A 592 -35.18 -6.38 -10.06
C PRO A 592 -35.86 -5.74 -11.28
N SER A 593 -37.17 -5.52 -11.19
CA SER A 593 -38.01 -4.98 -12.27
C SER A 593 -37.53 -3.62 -12.82
N SER A 594 -36.74 -2.88 -12.03
CA SER A 594 -36.09 -1.63 -12.41
C SER A 594 -35.05 -1.76 -13.54
N LEU A 595 -34.62 -2.98 -13.89
CA LEU A 595 -33.71 -3.20 -15.01
C LEU A 595 -34.30 -2.76 -16.34
N SER A 596 -35.62 -2.91 -16.53
CA SER A 596 -36.33 -2.43 -17.73
C SER A 596 -36.35 -0.90 -17.83
N GLN A 597 -36.49 -0.20 -16.70
CA GLN A 597 -36.38 1.26 -16.59
C GLN A 597 -34.95 1.76 -16.82
N ARG A 598 -33.94 1.05 -16.31
CA ARG A 598 -32.52 1.39 -16.53
C ARG A 598 -32.03 1.09 -17.95
N ALA A 599 -32.66 0.14 -18.65
CA ALA A 599 -32.31 -0.24 -20.02
C ALA A 599 -32.84 0.73 -21.10
N GLY A 600 -33.46 1.86 -20.72
CA GLY A 600 -33.77 2.95 -21.66
C GLY A 600 -34.80 2.61 -22.75
N ARG A 601 -35.68 1.62 -22.53
CA ARG A 601 -36.83 1.41 -23.44
C ARG A 601 -37.91 2.44 -23.14
N LYS A 602 -38.22 3.26 -24.15
CA LYS A 602 -39.35 4.20 -24.15
C LYS A 602 -40.63 3.46 -23.78
N GLN A 603 -41.34 3.97 -22.78
CA GLN A 603 -42.74 3.61 -22.55
C GLN A 603 -43.52 3.91 -23.84
N ASP A 604 -44.14 2.88 -24.41
CA ASP A 604 -45.18 3.07 -25.42
C ASP A 604 -46.36 3.77 -24.76
N GLY A 605 -46.40 5.09 -24.97
CA GLY A 605 -47.57 5.90 -24.68
C GLY A 605 -48.71 5.40 -25.56
N SER A 606 -49.82 5.06 -24.91
CA SER A 606 -51.12 4.80 -25.51
C SER A 606 -51.56 5.99 -26.38
N GLY A 607 -51.21 5.96 -27.66
CA GLY A 607 -51.57 6.93 -28.68
C GLY A 607 -52.56 6.32 -29.67
N ARG A 608 -53.84 6.33 -29.29
CA ARG A 608 -54.97 5.97 -30.15
C ARG A 608 -55.23 7.10 -31.14
N PHE A 609 -54.59 7.11 -32.32
CA PHE A 609 -55.08 7.84 -33.51
C PHE A 609 -54.38 7.36 -34.80
N GLY A 610 -55.20 6.99 -35.79
CA GLY A 610 -54.86 7.26 -37.20
C GLY A 610 -54.23 6.14 -38.03
N SER A 611 -54.98 5.07 -38.27
CA SER A 611 -54.89 4.33 -39.54
C SER A 611 -55.07 5.30 -40.70
N PHE A 612 -54.04 5.55 -41.52
CA PHE A 612 -54.16 6.07 -42.89
C PHE A 612 -52.79 5.91 -43.59
N PHE A 613 -52.78 5.22 -44.75
CA PHE A 613 -51.64 4.93 -45.64
C PHE A 613 -50.68 3.83 -45.14
N GLY A 614 -50.87 2.54 -45.46
CA GLY A 614 -51.33 2.02 -46.75
C GLY A 614 -50.16 1.98 -47.73
N SER A 615 -49.53 0.80 -47.81
CA SER A 615 -48.81 0.26 -48.96
C SER A 615 -47.98 1.23 -49.81
N LEU A 616 -46.66 1.22 -49.61
CA LEU A 616 -45.76 1.58 -50.71
C LEU A 616 -44.48 0.73 -50.66
N TRP A 617 -44.52 -0.42 -51.36
CA TRP A 617 -43.39 -1.10 -52.01
C TRP A 617 -42.21 -1.57 -51.11
N GLY A 618 -41.75 -2.81 -51.12
CA GLY A 618 -41.84 -3.89 -52.10
C GLY A 618 -40.84 -4.98 -51.70
N ALA A 619 -41.13 -6.20 -52.10
CA ALA A 619 -40.51 -7.44 -51.65
C ALA A 619 -39.10 -7.72 -52.25
N LYS A 620 -38.40 -8.63 -51.55
CA LYS A 620 -37.37 -9.57 -52.03
C LYS A 620 -36.01 -9.00 -52.52
N LYS A 621 -34.97 -9.19 -51.72
CA LYS A 621 -34.12 -10.40 -51.77
C LYS A 621 -33.27 -10.51 -50.50
#